data_AF-A0A2T2RY73-F1
#
_entry.id   AF-A0A2T2RY73-F1
#
_cell.length_a   1.000
_cell.length_b   1.000
_cell.length_c   1.000
_cell.angle_alpha   90.00
_cell.angle_beta   90.00
_cell.angle_gamma   90.00
#
_symmetry.space_group_name_H-M   'P 1'
#
loop_
_entity.id
_entity.type
_entity.pdbx_description
1 polymer ?
#
loop_
_entity_poly.entity_id
_entity_poly.type
_entity_poly.pdbx_seq_one_letter_code
_entity_poly.pdbx_strand_id
1 'polypeptide(L)'
;MTSPQNPNQILIVEDELILAKRVARQLEQQGYGIADICTTGQAALEHFERCQPNLVLMDIALPGEWDGIEAAARIRERADIPLIYLTAYADDATLARAEATGGACGYLTKPYRECELRTTVKMALTQHQVRQRERTQAQQAHQAQLEELTHGDGITGLPNQLALHEQFARLLADRGEGTTLPVLCLHLDRGRALEATFGTGTQNTLTQNAAQRLQAQVSERDLLASLGEGQFAVVVGDGRAGPERAQHLLACLNRLTALAGQEVALTASAGLAHYPDNGTQLDGLLAQASQAAERAAAGGNQYRHAQPQQAAASRDRLALETALRYALDRQQFQLHYQPRIALATGQTVGAEALLRWLHPEWGNIPPGRFIPIAEETGTILEIGEWVARTASRQLQAWNQRLRHPLALAVNLSGRQFESEQLVQQLAALGQPPLCSSWWARACALPLTISARATPR
;
A
#
# COMPACT_ATOMS: atom_id res chain seq x y z
N MET A 1 19.39 -12.21 29.86
CA MET A 1 19.70 -11.36 31.03
C MET A 1 21.20 -11.46 31.28
N THR A 2 21.99 -10.69 30.55
CA THR A 2 23.43 -10.53 30.79
C THR A 2 23.59 -9.68 32.04
N SER A 3 24.29 -10.20 33.05
CA SER A 3 24.59 -9.49 34.29
C SER A 3 25.20 -8.11 33.99
N PRO A 4 24.88 -7.07 34.77
CA PRO A 4 25.47 -5.74 34.56
C PRO A 4 26.99 -5.85 34.71
N GLN A 5 27.73 -5.68 33.61
CA GLN A 5 29.18 -5.57 33.64
C GLN A 5 29.55 -4.43 34.59
N ASN A 6 30.42 -4.71 35.56
CA ASN A 6 31.01 -3.66 36.39
C ASN A 6 31.65 -2.61 35.44
N PRO A 7 31.23 -1.34 35.47
CA PRO A 7 31.53 -0.37 34.41
C PRO A 7 32.99 0.08 34.34
N ASN A 8 33.86 -0.48 35.19
CA ASN A 8 35.27 -0.10 35.36
C ASN A 8 36.14 -1.36 35.45
N GLN A 9 36.20 -2.20 34.42
CA GLN A 9 37.00 -3.43 34.38
C GLN A 9 38.12 -3.24 33.36
N ILE A 10 39.34 -3.04 33.85
CA ILE A 10 40.53 -2.74 33.06
C ILE A 10 41.33 -4.02 32.84
N LEU A 11 41.67 -4.32 31.59
CA LEU A 11 42.64 -5.36 31.26
C LEU A 11 44.04 -4.75 31.17
N ILE A 12 44.99 -5.32 31.91
CA ILE A 12 46.39 -4.88 31.89
C ILE A 12 47.21 -5.93 31.14
N VAL A 13 47.91 -5.49 30.09
CA VAL A 13 48.82 -6.31 29.30
C VAL A 13 50.22 -5.78 29.49
N GLU A 14 51.02 -6.52 30.25
CA GLU A 14 52.35 -6.09 30.71
C GLU A 14 53.18 -7.34 31.02
N ASP A 15 54.36 -7.46 30.41
CA ASP A 15 55.23 -8.63 30.58
C ASP A 15 55.93 -8.62 31.95
N GLU A 16 56.25 -7.44 32.48
CA GLU A 16 56.80 -7.26 33.81
C GLU A 16 55.71 -7.34 34.89
N LEU A 17 55.50 -8.55 35.44
CA LEU A 17 54.44 -8.82 36.42
C LEU A 17 54.45 -7.90 37.67
N ILE A 18 55.63 -7.46 38.11
CA ILE A 18 55.77 -6.54 39.25
C ILE A 18 55.19 -5.18 38.91
N LEU A 19 55.48 -4.66 37.71
CA LEU A 19 54.93 -3.41 37.21
C LEU A 19 53.42 -3.53 37.03
N ALA A 20 52.95 -4.61 36.37
CA ALA A 20 51.53 -4.88 36.18
C ALA A 20 50.72 -4.87 37.49
N LYS A 21 51.24 -5.54 38.53
CA LYS A 21 50.62 -5.57 39.87
C LYS A 21 50.65 -4.21 40.57
N ARG A 22 51.65 -3.36 40.30
CA ARG A 22 51.72 -2.00 40.83
C ARG A 22 50.65 -1.12 40.20
N VAL A 23 50.51 -1.19 38.88
CA VAL A 23 49.46 -0.49 38.11
C VAL A 23 48.08 -0.90 38.57
N ALA A 24 47.85 -2.21 38.67
CA ALA A 24 46.61 -2.78 39.17
C ALA A 24 46.22 -2.17 40.52
N ARG A 25 47.12 -2.19 41.51
CA ARG A 25 46.88 -1.60 42.83
C ARG A 25 46.59 -0.10 42.79
N GLN A 26 47.29 0.66 41.94
CA GLN A 26 47.05 2.10 41.79
C GLN A 26 45.65 2.37 41.22
N LEU A 27 45.23 1.61 40.22
CA LEU A 27 43.89 1.73 39.61
C LEU A 27 42.78 1.29 40.58
N GLU A 28 43.01 0.21 41.34
CA GLU A 28 42.09 -0.26 42.38
C GLU A 28 41.88 0.78 43.48
N GLN A 29 42.95 1.44 43.96
CA GLN A 29 42.86 2.54 44.93
C GLN A 29 42.06 3.73 44.40
N GLN A 30 41.97 3.87 43.08
CA GLN A 30 41.21 4.93 42.40
C GLN A 30 39.78 4.51 42.05
N GLY A 31 39.37 3.29 42.43
CA GLY A 31 38.00 2.78 42.21
C GLY A 31 37.77 2.10 40.86
N TYR A 32 38.84 1.77 40.12
CA TYR A 32 38.76 0.93 38.94
C TYR A 32 38.96 -0.54 39.32
N GLY A 33 38.15 -1.44 38.77
CA GLY A 33 38.35 -2.87 38.86
C GLY A 33 39.33 -3.37 37.79
N ILE A 34 40.08 -4.41 38.11
CA ILE A 34 40.97 -5.09 37.17
C ILE A 34 40.30 -6.37 36.70
N ALA A 35 40.05 -6.46 35.39
CA ALA A 35 39.46 -7.65 34.77
C ALA A 35 40.45 -8.81 34.78
N ASP A 36 41.68 -8.54 34.34
CA ASP A 36 42.77 -9.51 34.37
C ASP A 36 44.13 -8.83 34.12
N ILE A 37 45.19 -9.61 34.34
CA ILE A 37 46.57 -9.25 33.97
C ILE A 37 47.13 -10.34 33.06
N CYS A 38 47.67 -9.94 31.91
CA CYS A 38 48.28 -10.84 30.95
C CYS A 38 49.66 -10.34 30.52
N THR A 39 50.52 -11.25 30.07
CA THR A 39 51.93 -10.97 29.80
C THR A 39 52.32 -11.14 28.34
N THR A 40 51.39 -11.56 27.46
CA THR A 40 51.64 -11.76 26.03
C THR A 40 50.47 -11.24 25.19
N GLY A 41 50.75 -10.91 23.92
CA GLY A 41 49.73 -10.42 22.99
C GLY A 41 48.62 -11.44 22.70
N GLN A 42 48.92 -12.75 22.62
CA GLN A 42 47.89 -13.78 22.43
C GLN A 42 46.97 -13.91 23.66
N ALA A 43 47.56 -13.93 24.86
CA ALA A 43 46.79 -14.00 26.10
C ALA A 43 45.89 -12.75 26.27
N ALA A 44 46.35 -11.58 25.83
CA ALA A 44 45.54 -10.37 25.84
C ALA A 44 44.24 -10.52 25.05
N LEU A 45 44.29 -11.14 23.87
CA LEU A 45 43.11 -11.36 23.03
C LEU A 45 42.15 -12.39 23.65
N GLU A 46 42.67 -13.51 24.14
CA GLU A 46 41.88 -14.55 24.80
C GLU A 46 41.17 -14.02 26.05
N HIS A 47 41.88 -13.25 26.88
CA HIS A 47 41.32 -12.65 28.09
C HIS A 47 40.36 -11.50 27.77
N PHE A 48 40.60 -10.74 26.68
CA PHE A 48 39.66 -9.74 26.20
C PHE A 48 38.30 -10.37 25.86
N GLU A 49 38.30 -11.47 25.09
CA GLU A 49 37.09 -12.18 24.71
C GLU A 49 36.36 -12.79 25.91
N ARG A 50 37.10 -13.29 26.91
CA ARG A 50 36.52 -13.89 28.12
C ARG A 50 35.96 -12.86 29.10
N CYS A 51 36.70 -11.79 29.36
CA CYS A 51 36.40 -10.87 30.46
C CYS A 51 35.65 -9.61 30.02
N GLN A 52 35.63 -9.30 28.71
CA GLN A 52 35.01 -8.11 28.12
C GLN A 52 35.30 -6.82 28.92
N PRO A 53 36.58 -6.41 29.01
CA PRO A 53 36.96 -5.19 29.71
C PRO A 53 36.45 -3.94 28.98
N ASN A 54 36.36 -2.83 29.70
CA ASN A 54 35.96 -1.52 29.17
C ASN A 54 37.14 -0.58 28.92
N LEU A 55 38.37 -0.99 29.25
CA LEU A 55 39.60 -0.33 28.84
C LEU A 55 40.77 -1.33 28.84
N VAL A 56 41.70 -1.16 27.91
CA VAL A 56 42.92 -1.96 27.81
C VAL A 56 44.15 -1.08 27.99
N LEU A 57 44.99 -1.42 28.97
CA LEU A 57 46.36 -0.91 29.09
C LEU A 57 47.28 -1.91 28.42
N MET A 58 47.98 -1.49 27.37
CA MET A 58 48.76 -2.38 26.51
C MET A 58 50.22 -1.94 26.49
N ASP A 59 51.12 -2.73 27.06
CA ASP A 59 52.53 -2.53 26.79
C ASP A 59 52.83 -2.79 25.32
N ILE A 60 53.66 -1.94 24.72
CA ILE A 60 54.06 -2.08 23.31
C ILE A 60 55.02 -3.25 23.16
N ALA A 61 55.97 -3.40 24.08
CA ALA A 61 57.03 -4.40 23.98
C ALA A 61 56.62 -5.69 24.69
N LEU A 62 55.80 -6.51 24.04
CA LEU A 62 55.39 -7.81 24.58
C LEU A 62 56.22 -8.97 24.02
N PRO A 63 56.53 -9.99 24.84
CA PRO A 63 57.11 -11.23 24.36
C PRO A 63 56.07 -12.08 23.63
N GLY A 64 56.52 -12.82 22.62
CA GLY A 64 55.69 -13.76 21.85
C GLY A 64 55.69 -13.46 20.36
N GLU A 65 54.65 -13.93 19.66
CA GLU A 65 54.52 -13.72 18.21
C GLU A 65 53.94 -12.36 17.86
N TRP A 66 53.18 -11.74 18.77
CA TRP A 66 52.53 -10.45 18.58
C TRP A 66 53.05 -9.47 19.62
N ASP A 67 53.54 -8.32 19.15
CA ASP A 67 53.80 -7.20 20.03
C ASP A 67 52.49 -6.55 20.49
N GLY A 68 52.58 -5.56 21.38
CA GLY A 68 51.40 -4.87 21.89
C GLY A 68 50.60 -4.13 20.83
N ILE A 69 51.24 -3.68 19.75
CA ILE A 69 50.59 -2.97 18.66
C ILE A 69 49.76 -3.95 17.83
N GLU A 70 50.32 -5.13 17.50
CA GLU A 70 49.58 -6.18 16.79
C GLU A 70 48.43 -6.76 17.63
N ALA A 71 48.64 -6.93 18.94
CA ALA A 71 47.58 -7.38 19.84
C ALA A 71 46.43 -6.35 19.91
N ALA A 72 46.76 -5.07 20.04
CA ALA A 72 45.80 -3.97 20.06
C ALA A 72 44.99 -3.85 18.76
N ALA A 73 45.63 -4.04 17.60
CA ALA A 73 44.95 -4.03 16.31
C ALA A 73 43.87 -5.13 16.24
N ARG A 74 44.19 -6.35 16.67
CA ARG A 74 43.24 -7.49 16.69
C ARG A 74 42.09 -7.32 17.69
N ILE A 75 42.34 -6.68 18.83
CA ILE A 75 41.28 -6.35 19.80
C ILE A 75 40.33 -5.32 19.18
N ARG A 76 40.85 -4.31 18.48
CA ARG A 76 40.03 -3.27 17.83
C ARG A 76 39.17 -3.77 16.68
N GLU A 77 39.62 -4.78 15.94
CA GLU A 77 38.78 -5.44 14.93
C GLU A 77 37.51 -6.07 15.54
N ARG A 78 37.55 -6.43 16.82
CA ARG A 78 36.43 -7.09 17.52
C ARG A 78 35.54 -6.10 18.26
N ALA A 79 36.11 -5.05 18.84
CA ALA A 79 35.36 -4.09 19.64
C ALA A 79 35.95 -2.69 19.60
N ASP A 80 35.08 -1.68 19.57
CA ASP A 80 35.44 -0.30 19.79
C ASP A 80 35.59 -0.07 21.30
N ILE A 81 36.80 -0.19 21.83
CA ILE A 81 37.13 0.02 23.23
C ILE A 81 38.28 1.03 23.37
N PRO A 82 38.37 1.77 24.47
CA PRO A 82 39.50 2.64 24.71
C PRO A 82 40.76 1.82 25.00
N LEU A 83 41.83 2.12 24.28
CA LEU A 83 43.14 1.49 24.40
C LEU A 83 44.21 2.54 24.71
N ILE A 84 45.05 2.26 25.70
CA ILE A 84 46.17 3.12 26.10
C ILE A 84 47.45 2.30 25.99
N TYR A 85 48.43 2.81 25.24
CA TYR A 85 49.73 2.16 25.13
C TYR A 85 50.65 2.56 26.27
N LEU A 86 51.38 1.59 26.83
CA LEU A 86 52.49 1.80 27.75
C LEU A 86 53.79 1.67 26.94
N THR A 87 54.71 2.62 27.06
CA THR A 87 55.97 2.64 26.29
C THR A 87 57.16 2.96 27.18
N ALA A 88 58.28 2.25 26.98
CA ALA A 88 59.54 2.52 27.70
C ALA A 88 60.40 3.62 27.04
N TYR A 89 60.24 3.86 25.74
CA TYR A 89 60.95 4.88 24.98
C TYR A 89 60.13 5.26 23.74
N ALA A 90 59.94 6.57 23.51
CA ALA A 90 59.26 7.08 22.34
C ALA A 90 60.26 7.23 21.18
N ASP A 91 60.59 6.14 20.49
CA ASP A 91 61.12 6.29 19.14
C ASP A 91 59.96 6.59 18.17
N ASP A 92 60.22 7.46 17.19
CA ASP A 92 59.18 7.97 16.28
C ASP A 92 58.57 6.85 15.42
N ALA A 93 59.33 5.78 15.15
CA ALA A 93 58.89 4.65 14.34
C ALA A 93 57.84 3.79 15.05
N THR A 94 58.03 3.53 16.34
CA THR A 94 57.10 2.76 17.16
C THR A 94 55.83 3.55 17.47
N LEU A 95 55.97 4.85 17.70
CA LEU A 95 54.82 5.74 17.89
C LEU A 95 53.97 5.82 16.62
N ALA A 96 54.60 5.99 15.45
CA ALA A 96 53.90 6.03 14.17
C ALA A 96 53.16 4.71 13.87
N ARG A 97 53.73 3.54 14.22
CA ARG A 97 53.04 2.24 14.12
C ARG A 97 51.81 2.18 15.02
N ALA A 98 51.93 2.65 16.25
CA ALA A 98 50.82 2.65 17.21
C ALA A 98 49.72 3.65 16.84
N GLU A 99 50.08 4.81 16.28
CA GLU A 99 49.13 5.78 15.72
C GLU A 99 48.42 5.22 14.48
N ALA A 100 49.15 4.49 13.62
CA ALA A 100 48.62 3.87 12.41
C ALA A 100 47.60 2.76 12.70
N THR A 101 47.69 2.10 13.86
CA THR A 101 46.61 1.23 14.35
C THR A 101 45.29 2.01 14.35
N GLY A 102 45.30 3.28 14.75
CA GLY A 102 44.12 4.14 14.88
C GLY A 102 43.39 3.90 16.21
N GLY A 103 42.68 4.91 16.72
CA GLY A 103 41.81 4.76 17.91
C GLY A 103 42.48 4.48 19.27
N ALA A 104 43.81 4.55 19.38
CA ALA A 104 44.46 4.68 20.69
C ALA A 104 44.01 5.99 21.34
N CYS A 105 43.57 5.91 22.61
CA CYS A 105 43.07 7.07 23.35
C CYS A 105 44.20 7.83 24.07
N GLY A 106 45.42 7.27 24.11
CA GLY A 106 46.60 7.92 24.66
C GLY A 106 47.78 6.98 24.84
N TYR A 107 48.90 7.56 25.28
CA TYR A 107 50.16 6.89 25.55
C TYR A 107 50.64 7.24 26.97
N LEU A 108 51.30 6.30 27.64
CA LEU A 108 51.95 6.50 28.94
C LEU A 108 53.39 6.01 28.88
N THR A 109 54.33 6.92 29.17
CA THR A 109 55.76 6.60 29.17
C THR A 109 56.19 6.05 30.54
N LYS A 110 56.89 4.92 30.57
CA LYS A 110 57.44 4.30 31.78
C LYS A 110 58.75 4.99 32.20
N PRO A 111 58.98 5.29 33.49
CA PRO A 111 58.04 5.18 34.60
C PRO A 111 57.06 6.37 34.62
N TYR A 112 55.76 6.09 34.70
CA TYR A 112 54.71 7.12 34.80
C TYR A 112 54.36 7.46 36.24
N ARG A 113 53.89 8.69 36.46
CA ARG A 113 53.39 9.14 37.75
C ARG A 113 51.93 8.69 37.94
N GLU A 114 51.51 8.52 39.19
CA GLU A 114 50.13 8.12 39.50
C GLU A 114 49.08 9.09 38.93
N CYS A 115 49.39 10.40 38.94
CA CYS A 115 48.51 11.41 38.37
C CYS A 115 48.37 11.31 36.86
N GLU A 116 49.40 10.87 36.15
CA GLU A 116 49.40 10.71 34.69
C GLU A 116 48.54 9.50 34.32
N LEU A 117 48.80 8.34 34.93
CA LEU A 117 48.00 7.13 34.74
C LEU A 117 46.51 7.40 34.97
N ARG A 118 46.17 8.04 36.10
CA ARG A 118 44.78 8.38 36.44
C ARG A 118 44.13 9.28 35.41
N THR A 119 44.84 10.32 34.96
CA THR A 119 44.30 11.31 34.03
C THR A 119 44.06 10.69 32.67
N THR A 120 45.02 9.91 32.15
CA THR A 120 44.90 9.24 30.85
C THR A 120 43.78 8.21 30.85
N VAL A 121 43.69 7.37 31.89
CA VAL A 121 42.59 6.38 32.04
C VAL A 121 41.23 7.07 32.12
N LYS A 122 41.10 8.11 32.95
CA LYS A 122 39.85 8.86 33.08
C LYS A 122 39.44 9.52 31.77
N MET A 123 40.38 10.15 31.06
CA MET A 123 40.11 10.78 29.77
C MET A 123 39.66 9.76 28.73
N ALA A 124 40.37 8.63 28.60
CA ALA A 124 40.05 7.58 27.65
C ALA A 124 38.63 7.01 27.87
N LEU A 125 38.27 6.69 29.11
CA LEU A 125 36.92 6.22 29.45
C LEU A 125 35.85 7.29 29.18
N THR A 126 36.10 8.54 29.55
CA THR A 126 35.14 9.64 29.35
C THR A 126 34.90 9.91 27.86
N GLN A 127 35.97 9.97 27.06
CA GLN A 127 35.88 10.16 25.61
C GLN A 127 35.16 8.99 24.94
N HIS A 128 35.39 7.76 25.38
CA HIS A 128 34.66 6.60 24.88
C HIS A 128 33.17 6.68 25.22
N GLN A 129 32.80 7.04 26.46
CA GLN A 129 31.40 7.20 26.86
C GLN A 129 30.66 8.27 26.06
N VAL A 130 31.30 9.42 25.81
CA VAL A 130 30.71 10.49 24.98
C VAL A 130 30.48 10.00 23.56
N ARG A 131 31.48 9.37 22.93
CA ARG A 131 31.34 8.80 21.58
C ARG A 131 30.23 7.76 21.49
N GLN A 132 30.10 6.89 22.48
CA GLN A 132 29.03 5.89 22.54
C GLN A 132 27.66 6.56 22.64
N ARG A 133 27.50 7.58 23.50
CA ARG A 133 26.25 8.34 23.64
C ARG A 133 25.86 9.05 22.36
N GLU A 134 26.80 9.75 21.73
CA GLU A 134 26.55 10.45 20.46
C GLU A 134 26.12 9.47 19.37
N ARG A 135 26.77 8.29 19.28
CA ARG A 135 26.40 7.24 18.33
C ARG A 135 25.00 6.70 18.60
N THR A 136 24.67 6.40 19.84
CA THR A 136 23.31 5.93 20.21
C THR A 136 22.25 7.00 19.91
N GLN A 137 22.53 8.27 20.23
CA GLN A 137 21.60 9.37 19.99
C GLN A 137 21.41 9.64 18.49
N ALA A 138 22.48 9.62 17.70
CA ALA A 138 22.39 9.73 16.25
C ALA A 138 21.60 8.58 15.63
N GLN A 139 21.81 7.35 16.11
CA GLN A 139 21.04 6.18 15.69
C GLN A 139 19.54 6.35 16.00
N GLN A 140 19.20 6.79 17.22
CA GLN A 140 17.82 7.03 17.64
C GLN A 140 17.16 8.15 16.84
N ALA A 141 17.86 9.27 16.61
CA ALA A 141 17.36 10.37 15.81
C ALA A 141 17.12 9.95 14.34
N HIS A 142 18.05 9.18 13.77
CA HIS A 142 17.90 8.64 12.43
C HIS A 142 16.71 7.68 12.33
N GLN A 143 16.51 6.84 13.36
CA GLN A 143 15.39 5.91 13.40
C GLN A 143 14.05 6.61 13.56
N ALA A 144 13.95 7.63 14.43
CA ALA A 144 12.75 8.46 14.57
C ALA A 144 12.41 9.20 13.25
N GLN A 145 13.44 9.69 12.54
CA GLN A 145 13.24 10.34 11.25
C GLN A 145 12.78 9.35 10.16
N LEU A 146 13.27 8.11 10.18
CA LEU A 146 12.78 7.04 9.31
C LEU A 146 11.33 6.65 9.66
N GLU A 147 10.98 6.59 10.94
CA GLU A 147 9.60 6.34 11.41
C GLU A 147 8.64 7.44 10.92
N GLU A 148 9.03 8.71 11.05
CA GLU A 148 8.25 9.86 10.58
C GLU A 148 8.02 9.82 9.05
N LEU A 149 9.04 9.45 8.28
CA LEU A 149 8.96 9.29 6.82
C LEU A 149 8.17 8.05 6.37
N THR A 150 8.07 7.03 7.21
CA THR A 150 7.41 5.76 6.87
C THR A 150 5.98 5.66 7.39
N HIS A 151 5.59 6.49 8.36
CA HIS A 151 4.28 6.41 9.03
C HIS A 151 3.41 7.65 8.85
N GLY A 152 3.92 8.75 8.29
CA GLY A 152 3.17 9.98 8.01
C GLY A 152 2.93 10.23 6.53
N ASP A 153 1.85 10.94 6.22
CA ASP A 153 1.60 11.52 4.90
C ASP A 153 2.21 12.93 4.83
N GLY A 154 3.15 13.14 3.91
CA GLY A 154 3.94 14.38 3.82
C GLY A 154 3.15 15.64 3.47
N ILE A 155 1.89 15.52 3.05
CA ILE A 155 1.03 16.67 2.74
C ILE A 155 0.16 17.02 3.94
N THR A 156 -0.47 16.03 4.57
CA THR A 156 -1.48 16.21 5.61
C THR A 156 -0.95 16.14 7.03
N GLY A 157 0.21 15.51 7.23
CA GLY A 157 0.75 15.19 8.55
C GLY A 157 -0.05 14.11 9.31
N LEU A 158 -1.07 13.52 8.68
CA LEU A 158 -1.82 12.39 9.24
C LEU A 158 -1.00 11.10 9.16
N PRO A 159 -1.32 10.09 10.00
CA PRO A 159 -0.84 8.73 9.80
C PRO A 159 -1.11 8.27 8.37
N ASN A 160 -0.19 7.55 7.76
CA ASN A 160 -0.39 6.95 6.45
C ASN A 160 -1.04 5.57 6.56
N GLN A 161 -1.24 4.90 5.42
CA GLN A 161 -1.85 3.58 5.38
C GLN A 161 -1.06 2.56 6.24
N LEU A 162 0.27 2.56 6.22
CA LEU A 162 1.07 1.63 7.03
C LEU A 162 0.79 1.82 8.54
N ALA A 163 0.79 3.06 9.01
CA ALA A 163 0.48 3.37 10.40
C ALA A 163 -0.95 2.96 10.79
N LEU A 164 -1.92 3.13 9.88
CA LEU A 164 -3.30 2.68 10.08
C LEU A 164 -3.38 1.16 10.30
N HIS A 165 -2.63 0.38 9.50
CA HIS A 165 -2.59 -1.08 9.65
C HIS A 165 -2.12 -1.51 11.03
N GLU A 166 -1.04 -0.92 11.51
CA GLU A 166 -0.51 -1.25 12.84
C GLU A 166 -1.47 -0.84 13.95
N GLN A 167 -2.05 0.37 13.86
CA GLN A 167 -3.02 0.86 14.84
C GLN A 167 -4.29 0.00 14.86
N PHE A 168 -4.78 -0.42 13.69
CA PHE A 168 -5.94 -1.29 13.56
C PHE A 168 -5.67 -2.68 14.16
N ALA A 169 -4.50 -3.27 13.91
CA ALA A 169 -4.11 -4.54 14.51
C ALA A 169 -4.03 -4.46 16.03
N ARG A 170 -3.46 -3.36 16.58
CA ARG A 170 -3.44 -3.09 18.02
C ARG A 170 -4.86 -2.95 18.59
N LEU A 171 -5.72 -2.19 17.92
CA LEU A 171 -7.11 -1.99 18.32
C LEU A 171 -7.90 -3.31 18.37
N LEU A 172 -7.67 -4.22 17.41
CA LEU A 172 -8.27 -5.55 17.41
C LEU A 172 -7.69 -6.48 18.47
N ALA A 173 -6.41 -6.34 18.82
CA ALA A 173 -5.80 -7.15 19.89
C ALA A 173 -6.32 -6.75 21.28
N ASP A 174 -6.53 -5.46 21.51
CA ASP A 174 -7.10 -4.93 22.75
C ASP A 174 -8.59 -5.27 22.92
N ARG A 175 -9.28 -5.57 21.82
CA ARG A 175 -10.72 -5.88 21.80
C ARG A 175 -10.94 -7.38 21.61
N GLY A 176 -11.77 -7.98 22.47
CA GLY A 176 -12.08 -9.41 22.39
C GLY A 176 -12.88 -9.81 21.15
N GLU A 177 -13.16 -11.12 21.05
CA GLU A 177 -14.02 -11.70 20.01
C GLU A 177 -15.41 -11.04 19.98
N GLY A 178 -15.97 -10.89 18.78
CA GLY A 178 -17.30 -10.28 18.55
C GLY A 178 -17.30 -8.77 18.34
N THR A 179 -16.12 -8.14 18.28
CA THR A 179 -15.98 -6.70 18.01
C THR A 179 -16.45 -6.36 16.60
N THR A 180 -17.34 -5.37 16.49
CA THR A 180 -17.76 -4.78 15.21
C THR A 180 -17.22 -3.36 15.08
N LEU A 181 -16.56 -3.03 13.97
CA LEU A 181 -15.97 -1.71 13.73
C LEU A 181 -16.40 -1.16 12.37
N PRO A 182 -17.04 0.02 12.31
CA PRO A 182 -17.23 0.76 11.08
C PRO A 182 -15.88 1.27 10.53
N VAL A 183 -15.63 1.02 9.24
CA VAL A 183 -14.48 1.52 8.47
C VAL A 183 -15.00 2.40 7.35
N LEU A 184 -14.61 3.67 7.39
CA LEU A 184 -15.00 4.69 6.44
C LEU A 184 -13.82 5.06 5.54
N CYS A 185 -14.06 5.12 4.23
CA CYS A 185 -13.17 5.80 3.30
C CYS A 185 -13.86 7.06 2.77
N LEU A 186 -13.18 8.20 2.82
CA LEU A 186 -13.64 9.49 2.34
C LEU A 186 -12.79 9.91 1.13
N HIS A 187 -13.45 10.36 0.07
CA HIS A 187 -12.81 10.89 -1.14
C HIS A 187 -13.26 12.33 -1.35
N LEU A 188 -12.31 13.26 -1.52
CA LEU A 188 -12.65 14.65 -1.88
C LEU A 188 -13.20 14.70 -3.31
N ASP A 189 -14.45 15.16 -3.46
CA ASP A 189 -15.07 15.23 -4.78
C ASP A 189 -14.37 16.29 -5.64
N ARG A 190 -14.29 16.05 -6.95
CA ARG A 190 -13.75 17.00 -7.94
C ARG A 190 -12.28 17.43 -7.71
N GLY A 191 -11.50 16.68 -6.91
CA GLY A 191 -10.09 16.98 -6.64
C GLY A 191 -9.27 17.23 -7.92
N ARG A 192 -9.41 16.36 -8.93
CA ARG A 192 -8.73 16.52 -10.24
C ARG A 192 -9.18 17.74 -11.05
N ALA A 193 -10.46 18.10 -10.97
CA ALA A 193 -10.97 19.28 -11.68
C ALA A 193 -10.48 20.58 -11.03
N LEU A 194 -10.36 20.58 -9.70
CA LEU A 194 -9.76 21.69 -8.93
C LEU A 194 -8.25 21.77 -9.20
N GLU A 195 -7.54 20.65 -9.26
CA GLU A 195 -6.12 20.58 -9.64
C GLU A 195 -5.89 21.18 -11.03
N ALA A 196 -6.71 20.80 -12.02
CA ALA A 196 -6.61 21.33 -13.39
C ALA A 196 -6.86 22.85 -13.47
N THR A 197 -7.64 23.41 -12.53
CA THR A 197 -8.03 24.83 -12.53
C THR A 197 -7.08 25.71 -11.71
N PHE A 198 -6.60 25.21 -10.56
CA PHE A 198 -5.86 26.00 -9.56
C PHE A 198 -4.45 25.49 -9.26
N GLY A 199 -4.02 24.40 -9.91
CA GLY A 199 -2.71 23.79 -9.73
C GLY A 199 -2.57 22.94 -8.46
N THR A 200 -1.48 22.17 -8.41
CA THR A 200 -1.18 21.18 -7.34
C THR A 200 -1.00 21.81 -5.95
N GLY A 201 -0.42 23.00 -5.85
CA GLY A 201 -0.26 23.69 -4.56
C GLY A 201 -1.60 23.96 -3.87
N THR A 202 -2.61 24.36 -4.64
CA THR A 202 -3.96 24.65 -4.15
C THR A 202 -4.70 23.39 -3.71
N GLN A 203 -4.51 22.27 -4.44
CA GLN A 203 -5.03 20.97 -4.04
C GLN A 203 -4.43 20.49 -2.72
N ASN A 204 -3.12 20.67 -2.52
CA ASN A 204 -2.47 20.33 -1.25
C ASN A 204 -3.07 21.11 -0.08
N THR A 205 -3.34 22.41 -0.27
CA THR A 205 -4.01 23.23 0.74
C THR A 205 -5.45 22.75 1.02
N LEU A 206 -6.20 22.32 0.01
CA LEU A 206 -7.54 21.73 0.21
C LEU A 206 -7.47 20.42 1.01
N THR A 207 -6.53 19.55 0.64
CA THR A 207 -6.30 18.27 1.32
C THR A 207 -5.87 18.48 2.78
N GLN A 208 -5.00 19.46 3.04
CA GLN A 208 -4.61 19.86 4.40
C GLN A 208 -5.79 20.39 5.22
N ASN A 209 -6.63 21.25 4.63
CA ASN A 209 -7.83 21.75 5.32
C ASN A 209 -8.82 20.62 5.63
N ALA A 210 -9.01 19.68 4.70
CA ALA A 210 -9.84 18.50 4.93
C ALA A 210 -9.28 17.64 6.07
N ALA A 211 -7.97 17.38 6.08
CA ALA A 211 -7.30 16.65 7.14
C ALA A 211 -7.50 17.28 8.52
N GLN A 212 -7.28 18.60 8.65
CA GLN A 212 -7.49 19.33 9.90
C GLN A 212 -8.94 19.26 10.37
N ARG A 213 -9.91 19.40 9.46
CA ARG A 213 -11.34 19.28 9.79
C ARG A 213 -11.68 17.89 10.29
N LEU A 214 -11.18 16.84 9.64
CA LEU A 214 -11.39 15.45 10.07
C LEU A 214 -10.75 15.21 11.44
N GLN A 215 -9.52 15.65 11.63
CA GLN A 215 -8.77 15.49 12.88
C GLN A 215 -9.49 16.12 14.08
N ALA A 216 -10.13 17.28 13.88
CA ALA A 216 -10.92 17.95 14.92
C ALA A 216 -12.24 17.24 15.27
N GLN A 217 -12.69 16.27 14.47
CA GLN A 217 -13.95 15.56 14.67
C GLN A 217 -13.77 14.11 15.13
N VAL A 218 -12.59 13.52 14.93
CA VAL A 218 -12.26 12.17 15.40
C VAL A 218 -11.97 12.15 16.90
N SER A 219 -12.40 11.10 17.58
CA SER A 219 -12.11 10.91 19.01
C SER A 219 -10.76 10.22 19.21
N GLU A 220 -10.24 10.20 20.44
CA GLU A 220 -9.01 9.46 20.78
C GLU A 220 -9.10 7.95 20.53
N ARG A 221 -10.32 7.41 20.42
CA ARG A 221 -10.56 5.99 20.14
C ARG A 221 -10.69 5.69 18.66
N ASP A 222 -10.84 6.71 17.82
CA ASP A 222 -10.94 6.53 16.38
C ASP A 222 -9.54 6.52 15.76
N LEU A 223 -9.39 5.82 14.64
CA LEU A 223 -8.18 5.87 13.85
C LEU A 223 -8.44 6.71 12.61
N LEU A 224 -7.56 7.66 12.32
CA LEU A 224 -7.62 8.52 11.14
C LEU A 224 -6.30 8.42 10.39
N ALA A 225 -6.37 8.19 9.08
CA ALA A 225 -5.19 8.14 8.23
C ALA A 225 -5.46 8.74 6.83
N SER A 226 -4.39 9.25 6.21
CA SER A 226 -4.37 9.58 4.79
C SER A 226 -4.03 8.33 3.98
N LEU A 227 -4.80 8.08 2.92
CA LEU A 227 -4.53 7.03 1.93
C LEU A 227 -3.82 7.58 0.67
N GLY A 228 -3.52 8.89 0.64
CA GLY A 228 -2.99 9.58 -0.53
C GLY A 228 -4.09 10.10 -1.47
N GLU A 229 -3.71 10.97 -2.41
CA GLU A 229 -4.60 11.52 -3.46
C GLU A 229 -5.90 12.20 -2.95
N GLY A 230 -5.87 12.77 -1.74
CA GLY A 230 -7.07 13.37 -1.14
C GLY A 230 -8.08 12.34 -0.60
N GLN A 231 -7.62 11.12 -0.33
CA GLN A 231 -8.41 10.07 0.30
C GLN A 231 -8.03 9.92 1.78
N PHE A 232 -9.04 9.66 2.61
CA PHE A 232 -8.87 9.48 4.05
C PHE A 232 -9.60 8.23 4.53
N ALA A 233 -9.00 7.52 5.48
CA ALA A 233 -9.62 6.41 6.17
C ALA A 233 -9.95 6.79 7.61
N VAL A 234 -11.15 6.41 8.08
CA VAL A 234 -11.55 6.56 9.48
C VAL A 234 -12.08 5.22 10.00
N VAL A 235 -11.45 4.67 11.03
CA VAL A 235 -11.98 3.52 11.77
C VAL A 235 -12.67 4.05 13.02
N VAL A 236 -13.96 3.75 13.17
CA VAL A 236 -14.79 4.26 14.26
C VAL A 236 -14.66 3.34 15.46
N GLY A 237 -13.90 3.77 16.46
CA GLY A 237 -13.63 3.00 17.67
C GLY A 237 -14.45 3.45 18.89
N ASP A 238 -15.08 4.63 18.83
CA ASP A 238 -15.85 5.17 19.96
C ASP A 238 -17.22 4.49 20.19
N GLY A 239 -17.61 3.54 19.34
CA GLY A 239 -18.86 2.78 19.44
C GLY A 239 -20.06 3.44 18.77
N ARG A 240 -19.88 4.58 18.09
CA ARG A 240 -20.95 5.20 17.29
C ARG A 240 -21.26 4.37 16.05
N ALA A 241 -22.49 4.51 15.57
CA ALA A 241 -22.92 3.88 14.32
C ALA A 241 -22.19 4.50 13.11
N GLY A 242 -21.70 3.64 12.21
CA GLY A 242 -21.02 4.05 10.98
C GLY A 242 -21.78 5.10 10.14
N PRO A 243 -23.10 4.95 9.91
CA PRO A 243 -23.89 5.92 9.15
C PRO A 243 -23.91 7.32 9.75
N GLU A 244 -24.11 7.44 11.06
CA GLU A 244 -24.12 8.72 11.77
C GLU A 244 -22.75 9.40 11.68
N ARG A 245 -21.68 8.61 11.84
CA ARG A 245 -20.31 9.11 11.73
C ARG A 245 -20.01 9.61 10.32
N ALA A 246 -20.42 8.86 9.29
CA ALA A 246 -20.24 9.26 7.90
C ALA A 246 -20.93 10.61 7.61
N GLN A 247 -22.21 10.74 7.97
CA GLN A 247 -22.98 11.97 7.75
C GLN A 247 -22.36 13.17 8.47
N HIS A 248 -21.93 12.98 9.71
CA HIS A 248 -21.27 14.03 10.50
C HIS A 248 -19.96 14.51 9.85
N LEU A 249 -19.10 13.59 9.42
CA LEU A 249 -17.83 13.94 8.78
C LEU A 249 -18.04 14.65 7.43
N LEU A 250 -19.00 14.18 6.63
CA LEU A 250 -19.37 14.82 5.37
C LEU A 250 -19.88 16.26 5.57
N ALA A 251 -20.76 16.47 6.55
CA ALA A 251 -21.26 17.81 6.89
C ALA A 251 -20.15 18.74 7.37
N CYS A 252 -19.15 18.22 8.09
CA CYS A 252 -17.99 18.99 8.54
C CYS A 252 -17.08 19.39 7.38
N LEU A 253 -16.89 18.50 6.40
CA LEU A 253 -16.10 18.76 5.20
C LEU A 253 -16.77 19.79 4.29
N ASN A 254 -18.10 19.75 4.13
CA ASN A 254 -18.92 20.63 3.27
C ASN A 254 -19.00 22.11 3.71
N ARG A 255 -18.12 22.58 4.59
CA ARG A 255 -18.03 24.01 4.96
C ARG A 255 -17.21 24.77 3.91
N LEU A 256 -17.59 26.02 3.66
CA LEU A 256 -16.84 26.92 2.76
C LEU A 256 -15.39 27.09 3.26
N THR A 257 -14.45 27.10 2.32
CA THR A 257 -13.02 27.33 2.57
C THR A 257 -12.56 28.50 1.72
N ALA A 258 -11.89 29.47 2.33
CA ALA A 258 -11.19 30.52 1.60
C ALA A 258 -9.94 29.92 0.94
N LEU A 259 -9.90 29.98 -0.39
CA LEU A 259 -8.85 29.41 -1.22
C LEU A 259 -8.46 30.45 -2.29
N ALA A 260 -7.22 30.94 -2.25
CA ALA A 260 -6.72 31.98 -3.17
C ALA A 260 -7.63 33.23 -3.28
N GLY A 261 -8.32 33.61 -2.19
CA GLY A 261 -9.23 34.76 -2.17
C GLY A 261 -10.66 34.49 -2.67
N GLN A 262 -11.00 33.24 -3.00
CA GLN A 262 -12.37 32.80 -3.32
C GLN A 262 -12.89 31.82 -2.27
N GLU A 263 -14.21 31.78 -2.07
CA GLU A 263 -14.84 30.77 -1.23
C GLU A 263 -15.23 29.55 -2.07
N VAL A 264 -14.65 28.39 -1.73
CA VAL A 264 -14.94 27.11 -2.39
C VAL A 264 -15.57 26.16 -1.38
N ALA A 265 -16.68 25.53 -1.77
CA ALA A 265 -17.27 24.44 -1.00
C ALA A 265 -16.49 23.15 -1.28
N LEU A 266 -15.95 22.54 -0.23
CA LEU A 266 -15.25 21.26 -0.31
C LEU A 266 -16.26 20.13 -0.08
N THR A 267 -16.68 19.44 -1.13
CA THR A 267 -17.55 18.27 -0.98
C THR A 267 -16.71 16.99 -0.96
N ALA A 268 -17.21 15.97 -0.26
CA ALA A 268 -16.57 14.66 -0.19
C ALA A 268 -17.62 13.57 -0.29
N SER A 269 -17.24 12.40 -0.75
CA SER A 269 -18.10 11.22 -0.76
C SER A 269 -17.49 10.13 0.09
N ALA A 270 -18.33 9.36 0.77
CA ALA A 270 -17.87 8.34 1.71
C ALA A 270 -18.36 6.94 1.36
N GLY A 271 -17.56 5.94 1.69
CA GLY A 271 -17.93 4.54 1.63
C GLY A 271 -17.76 3.91 3.01
N LEU A 272 -18.70 3.05 3.39
CA LEU A 272 -18.77 2.48 4.72
C LEU A 272 -18.74 0.94 4.68
N ALA A 273 -17.67 0.34 5.18
CA ALA A 273 -17.56 -1.09 5.44
C ALA A 273 -17.65 -1.37 6.96
N HIS A 274 -17.97 -2.60 7.32
CA HIS A 274 -18.04 -3.06 8.71
C HIS A 274 -17.12 -4.27 8.88
N TYR A 275 -16.18 -4.19 9.81
CA TYR A 275 -15.52 -5.38 10.33
C TYR A 275 -16.47 -6.06 11.33
N PRO A 276 -16.61 -7.40 11.33
CA PRO A 276 -16.06 -8.35 10.35
C PRO A 276 -16.98 -8.64 9.15
N ASP A 277 -18.20 -8.07 9.10
CA ASP A 277 -19.25 -8.40 8.12
C ASP A 277 -18.81 -8.26 6.65
N ASN A 278 -17.98 -7.26 6.35
CA ASN A 278 -17.44 -6.99 5.01
C ASN A 278 -16.03 -7.56 4.79
N GLY A 279 -15.45 -8.23 5.81
CA GLY A 279 -14.13 -8.83 5.78
C GLY A 279 -13.38 -8.68 7.10
N THR A 280 -12.36 -9.52 7.29
CA THR A 280 -11.52 -9.53 8.50
C THR A 280 -10.15 -8.87 8.30
N GLN A 281 -9.77 -8.57 7.06
CA GLN A 281 -8.51 -7.90 6.72
C GLN A 281 -8.76 -6.43 6.38
N LEU A 282 -7.95 -5.53 6.94
CA LEU A 282 -8.09 -4.09 6.75
C LEU A 282 -8.02 -3.69 5.27
N ASP A 283 -7.07 -4.24 4.50
CA ASP A 283 -6.95 -3.94 3.06
C ASP A 283 -8.25 -4.24 2.28
N GLY A 284 -8.89 -5.37 2.60
CA GLY A 284 -10.16 -5.75 1.99
C GLY A 284 -11.30 -4.80 2.35
N LEU A 285 -11.35 -4.36 3.61
CA LEU A 285 -12.33 -3.39 4.09
C LEU A 285 -12.11 -2.01 3.44
N LEU A 286 -10.87 -1.52 3.40
CA LEU A 286 -10.50 -0.26 2.76
C LEU A 286 -10.82 -0.28 1.27
N ALA A 287 -10.49 -1.36 0.56
CA ALA A 287 -10.79 -1.50 -0.87
C ALA A 287 -12.31 -1.43 -1.15
N GLN A 288 -13.11 -2.16 -0.36
CA GLN A 288 -14.57 -2.12 -0.51
C GLN A 288 -15.17 -0.76 -0.13
N ALA A 289 -14.67 -0.13 0.94
CA ALA A 289 -15.10 1.20 1.36
C ALA A 289 -14.71 2.26 0.31
N SER A 290 -13.48 2.26 -0.21
CA SER A 290 -13.05 3.18 -1.26
C SER A 290 -13.89 3.03 -2.52
N GLN A 291 -14.20 1.79 -2.94
CA GLN A 291 -15.08 1.57 -4.08
C GLN A 291 -16.51 2.11 -3.83
N ALA A 292 -17.04 1.94 -2.62
CA ALA A 292 -18.34 2.51 -2.26
C ALA A 292 -18.31 4.05 -2.28
N ALA A 293 -17.21 4.66 -1.85
CA ALA A 293 -16.99 6.11 -1.90
C ALA A 293 -16.94 6.64 -3.34
N GLU A 294 -16.23 5.95 -4.24
CA GLU A 294 -16.20 6.30 -5.67
C GLU A 294 -17.59 6.24 -6.31
N ARG A 295 -18.39 5.21 -5.98
CA ARG A 295 -19.79 5.13 -6.44
C ARG A 295 -20.64 6.25 -5.85
N ALA A 296 -20.35 6.69 -4.63
CA ALA A 296 -21.03 7.80 -3.99
C ALA A 296 -20.69 9.14 -4.66
N ALA A 297 -19.46 9.31 -5.15
CA ALA A 297 -18.99 10.53 -5.82
C ALA A 297 -19.80 10.94 -7.06
N ALA A 298 -20.47 10.00 -7.72
CA ALA A 298 -21.36 10.31 -8.85
C ALA A 298 -22.57 11.17 -8.44
N GLY A 299 -23.04 11.08 -7.18
CA GLY A 299 -24.08 11.96 -6.64
C GLY A 299 -23.55 13.14 -5.84
N GLY A 300 -22.29 13.08 -5.41
CA GLY A 300 -21.61 14.10 -4.58
C GLY A 300 -22.15 14.19 -3.16
N ASN A 301 -21.27 14.55 -2.22
CA ASN A 301 -21.63 14.82 -0.81
C ASN A 301 -22.56 13.79 -0.14
N GLN A 302 -22.34 12.50 -0.38
CA GLN A 302 -23.17 11.42 0.15
C GLN A 302 -22.30 10.22 0.56
N TYR A 303 -22.87 9.28 1.31
CA TYR A 303 -22.21 8.03 1.64
C TYR A 303 -22.93 6.82 1.05
N ARG A 304 -22.20 5.73 0.83
CA ARG A 304 -22.76 4.43 0.46
C ARG A 304 -22.16 3.31 1.31
N HIS A 305 -22.96 2.30 1.61
CA HIS A 305 -22.45 1.08 2.24
C HIS A 305 -21.62 0.29 1.22
N ALA A 306 -20.52 -0.29 1.71
CA ALA A 306 -19.81 -1.34 1.04
C ALA A 306 -20.79 -2.50 0.83
N GLN A 307 -21.09 -2.75 -0.44
CA GLN A 307 -21.73 -3.99 -0.80
C GLN A 307 -20.64 -5.05 -0.76
N PRO A 308 -20.89 -6.25 -0.19
CA PRO A 308 -19.91 -7.33 -0.19
C PRO A 308 -19.47 -7.53 -1.64
N GLN A 309 -18.27 -7.05 -1.92
CA GLN A 309 -17.69 -7.15 -3.24
C GLN A 309 -17.24 -8.59 -3.31
N GLN A 310 -18.10 -9.45 -3.86
CA GLN A 310 -17.71 -10.81 -4.18
C GLN A 310 -16.46 -10.69 -5.07
N ALA A 311 -15.26 -10.91 -4.52
CA ALA A 311 -14.01 -10.93 -5.29
C ALA A 311 -14.12 -11.95 -6.44
N ALA A 312 -14.97 -12.97 -6.26
CA ALA A 312 -15.44 -13.87 -7.30
C ALA A 312 -16.12 -13.13 -8.47
N ALA A 313 -17.02 -12.18 -8.24
CA ALA A 313 -17.72 -11.44 -9.30
C ALA A 313 -16.79 -10.55 -10.15
N SER A 314 -15.71 -10.00 -9.58
CA SER A 314 -14.74 -9.20 -10.34
C SER A 314 -13.81 -10.08 -11.20
N ARG A 315 -13.36 -11.23 -10.66
CA ARG A 315 -12.61 -12.23 -11.44
C ARG A 315 -13.48 -12.89 -12.51
N ASP A 316 -14.72 -13.23 -12.17
CA ASP A 316 -15.72 -13.77 -13.10
C ASP A 316 -16.03 -12.78 -14.22
N ARG A 317 -16.13 -11.48 -13.92
CA ARG A 317 -16.36 -10.44 -14.93
C ARG A 317 -15.17 -10.34 -15.89
N LEU A 318 -13.94 -10.32 -15.38
CA LEU A 318 -12.74 -10.26 -16.21
C LEU A 318 -12.59 -11.53 -17.07
N ALA A 319 -12.85 -12.70 -16.49
CA ALA A 319 -12.83 -13.98 -17.21
C ALA A 319 -13.93 -14.01 -18.30
N LEU A 320 -15.12 -13.49 -17.99
CA LEU A 320 -16.24 -13.40 -18.93
C LEU A 320 -15.97 -12.39 -20.05
N GLU A 321 -15.37 -11.25 -19.75
CA GLU A 321 -14.93 -10.27 -20.76
C GLU A 321 -13.90 -10.90 -21.70
N THR A 322 -12.90 -11.58 -21.14
CA THR A 322 -11.86 -12.25 -21.93
C THR A 322 -12.47 -13.33 -22.82
N ALA A 323 -13.38 -14.15 -22.29
CA ALA A 323 -14.09 -15.17 -23.05
C ALA A 323 -14.96 -14.55 -24.16
N LEU A 324 -15.61 -13.42 -23.89
CA LEU A 324 -16.49 -12.73 -24.83
C LEU A 324 -15.76 -12.25 -26.07
N ARG A 325 -14.51 -11.77 -25.93
CA ARG A 325 -13.67 -11.34 -27.06
C ARG A 325 -13.44 -12.45 -28.08
N TYR A 326 -13.40 -13.70 -27.66
CA TYR A 326 -13.18 -14.86 -28.55
C TYR A 326 -14.46 -15.62 -28.91
N ALA A 327 -15.60 -15.23 -28.35
CA ALA A 327 -16.84 -16.02 -28.44
C ALA A 327 -17.38 -16.10 -29.87
N LEU A 328 -17.23 -15.03 -30.67
CA LEU A 328 -17.61 -15.02 -32.09
C LEU A 328 -16.71 -15.95 -32.92
N ASP A 329 -15.39 -15.81 -32.79
CA ASP A 329 -14.41 -16.62 -33.53
C ASP A 329 -14.53 -18.11 -33.22
N ARG A 330 -14.83 -18.42 -31.95
CA ARG A 330 -15.03 -19.79 -31.47
C ARG A 330 -16.45 -20.33 -31.70
N GLN A 331 -17.29 -19.60 -32.45
CA GLN A 331 -18.66 -20.00 -32.80
C GLN A 331 -19.54 -20.38 -31.60
N GLN A 332 -19.39 -19.66 -30.49
CA GLN A 332 -20.09 -19.95 -29.24
C GLN A 332 -21.48 -19.30 -29.15
N PHE A 333 -21.82 -18.44 -30.11
CA PHE A 333 -23.12 -17.78 -30.18
C PHE A 333 -24.13 -18.56 -31.02
N GLN A 334 -25.38 -18.55 -30.58
CA GLN A 334 -26.51 -19.12 -31.30
C GLN A 334 -27.74 -18.21 -31.22
N LEU A 335 -28.62 -18.33 -32.21
CA LEU A 335 -29.92 -17.66 -32.20
C LEU A 335 -31.02 -18.68 -31.88
N HIS A 336 -31.75 -18.41 -30.80
CA HIS A 336 -33.01 -19.07 -30.52
C HIS A 336 -34.16 -18.21 -31.06
N TYR A 337 -35.29 -18.84 -31.37
CA TYR A 337 -36.41 -18.15 -32.00
C TYR A 337 -37.68 -18.36 -31.20
N GLN A 338 -38.28 -17.27 -30.74
CA GLN A 338 -39.56 -17.31 -30.04
C GLN A 338 -40.69 -16.95 -31.02
N PRO A 339 -41.68 -17.83 -31.26
CA PRO A 339 -42.74 -17.56 -32.23
C PRO A 339 -43.67 -16.45 -31.75
N ARG A 340 -44.16 -15.64 -32.69
CA ARG A 340 -45.19 -14.62 -32.49
C ARG A 340 -46.46 -15.06 -33.19
N ILE A 341 -47.55 -15.14 -32.43
CA ILE A 341 -48.85 -15.65 -32.88
C ILE A 341 -49.84 -14.49 -33.01
N ALA A 342 -50.54 -14.40 -34.14
CA ALA A 342 -51.66 -13.47 -34.27
C ALA A 342 -52.86 -13.99 -33.47
N LEU A 343 -53.29 -13.22 -32.48
CA LEU A 343 -54.41 -13.62 -31.60
C LEU A 343 -55.73 -13.83 -32.37
N ALA A 344 -55.96 -13.05 -33.44
CA ALA A 344 -57.17 -13.14 -34.23
C ALA A 344 -57.28 -14.42 -35.08
N THR A 345 -56.15 -15.00 -35.50
CA THR A 345 -56.12 -16.12 -36.45
C THR A 345 -55.47 -17.39 -35.88
N GLY A 346 -54.78 -17.29 -34.75
CA GLY A 346 -53.97 -18.37 -34.17
C GLY A 346 -52.73 -18.74 -35.02
N GLN A 347 -52.45 -18.00 -36.09
CA GLN A 347 -51.35 -18.31 -36.99
C GLN A 347 -50.04 -17.63 -36.56
N THR A 348 -48.92 -18.30 -36.82
CA THR A 348 -47.58 -17.71 -36.64
C THR A 348 -47.36 -16.62 -37.67
N VAL A 349 -47.20 -15.39 -37.19
CA VAL A 349 -46.93 -14.20 -38.04
C VAL A 349 -45.46 -13.82 -38.08
N GLY A 350 -44.67 -14.38 -37.16
CA GLY A 350 -43.24 -14.10 -37.11
C GLY A 350 -42.55 -14.79 -35.96
N ALA A 351 -41.30 -14.38 -35.70
CA ALA A 351 -40.53 -14.81 -34.55
C ALA A 351 -39.66 -13.66 -34.03
N GLU A 352 -39.20 -13.78 -32.79
CA GLU A 352 -38.14 -12.93 -32.22
C GLU A 352 -36.85 -13.75 -32.12
N ALA A 353 -35.76 -13.21 -32.66
CA ALA A 353 -34.42 -13.77 -32.57
C ALA A 353 -33.78 -13.36 -31.24
N LEU A 354 -33.43 -14.36 -30.44
CA LEU A 354 -32.88 -14.20 -29.11
C LEU A 354 -31.48 -14.80 -29.05
N LEU A 355 -30.49 -13.95 -28.78
CA LEU A 355 -29.09 -14.36 -28.67
C LEU A 355 -28.87 -15.30 -27.48
N ARG A 356 -28.08 -16.35 -27.68
CA ARG A 356 -27.63 -17.30 -26.66
C ARG A 356 -26.13 -17.47 -26.77
N TRP A 357 -25.46 -17.56 -25.62
CA TRP A 357 -24.03 -17.83 -25.57
C TRP A 357 -23.82 -19.18 -24.87
N LEU A 358 -23.32 -20.15 -25.63
CA LEU A 358 -23.00 -21.49 -25.15
C LEU A 358 -21.49 -21.61 -24.98
N HIS A 359 -21.02 -21.48 -23.75
CA HIS A 359 -19.60 -21.63 -23.42
C HIS A 359 -19.31 -23.10 -23.09
N PRO A 360 -18.19 -23.68 -23.59
CA PRO A 360 -17.88 -25.10 -23.38
C PRO A 360 -17.74 -25.49 -21.90
N GLU A 361 -17.23 -24.58 -21.07
CA GLU A 361 -17.00 -24.84 -19.64
C GLU A 361 -18.12 -24.31 -18.73
N TRP A 362 -18.79 -23.24 -19.14
CA TRP A 362 -19.78 -22.54 -18.29
C TRP A 362 -21.22 -22.79 -18.74
N GLY A 363 -21.41 -23.58 -19.79
CA GLY A 363 -22.73 -23.88 -20.34
C GLY A 363 -23.41 -22.64 -20.91
N ASN A 364 -24.73 -22.57 -20.76
CA ASN A 364 -25.54 -21.48 -21.30
C ASN A 364 -25.42 -20.23 -20.41
N ILE A 365 -24.77 -19.20 -20.93
CA ILE A 365 -24.57 -17.92 -20.25
C ILE A 365 -25.76 -17.01 -20.59
N PRO A 366 -26.49 -16.50 -19.58
CA PRO A 366 -27.69 -15.70 -19.82
C PRO A 366 -27.34 -14.33 -20.43
N PRO A 367 -28.16 -13.80 -21.36
CA PRO A 367 -27.96 -12.48 -21.99
C PRO A 367 -27.72 -11.33 -21.02
N GLY A 368 -28.44 -11.31 -19.89
CA GLY A 368 -28.28 -10.27 -18.87
C GLY A 368 -26.88 -10.23 -18.22
N ARG A 369 -26.08 -11.29 -18.33
CA ARG A 369 -24.72 -11.36 -17.77
C ARG A 369 -23.65 -10.83 -18.73
N PHE A 370 -23.82 -11.01 -20.04
CA PHE A 370 -22.79 -10.67 -21.02
C PHE A 370 -23.12 -9.49 -21.93
N ILE A 371 -24.40 -9.15 -22.15
CA ILE A 371 -24.78 -7.98 -22.98
C ILE A 371 -24.24 -6.67 -22.39
N PRO A 372 -24.36 -6.39 -21.07
CA PRO A 372 -23.81 -5.14 -20.51
C PRO A 372 -22.29 -5.03 -20.71
N ILE A 373 -21.57 -6.15 -20.58
CA ILE A 373 -20.12 -6.21 -20.80
C ILE A 373 -19.81 -5.94 -22.27
N ALA A 374 -20.52 -6.60 -23.20
CA ALA A 374 -20.37 -6.40 -24.63
C ALA A 374 -20.64 -4.94 -25.04
N GLU A 375 -21.62 -4.31 -24.41
CA GLU A 375 -21.93 -2.90 -24.61
C GLU A 375 -20.74 -2.06 -24.17
N GLU A 376 -20.30 -2.17 -22.92
CA GLU A 376 -19.19 -1.39 -22.36
C GLU A 376 -17.88 -1.55 -23.16
N THR A 377 -17.53 -2.76 -23.59
CA THR A 377 -16.29 -3.05 -24.34
C THR A 377 -16.39 -2.77 -25.84
N GLY A 378 -17.58 -2.50 -26.36
CA GLY A 378 -17.82 -2.27 -27.79
C GLY A 378 -17.98 -3.55 -28.63
N THR A 379 -17.75 -4.73 -28.05
CA THR A 379 -17.92 -6.03 -28.73
C THR A 379 -19.37 -6.28 -29.18
N ILE A 380 -20.35 -5.56 -28.60
CA ILE A 380 -21.76 -5.62 -29.00
C ILE A 380 -21.99 -5.26 -30.47
N LEU A 381 -21.13 -4.43 -31.07
CA LEU A 381 -21.25 -4.03 -32.47
C LEU A 381 -21.00 -5.23 -33.40
N GLU A 382 -19.91 -5.96 -33.17
CA GLU A 382 -19.53 -7.16 -33.94
C GLU A 382 -20.56 -8.30 -33.75
N ILE A 383 -20.99 -8.51 -32.51
CA ILE A 383 -22.04 -9.49 -32.18
C ILE A 383 -23.33 -9.14 -32.93
N GLY A 384 -23.69 -7.86 -32.92
CA GLY A 384 -24.81 -7.31 -33.67
C GLY A 384 -24.82 -7.64 -35.14
N GLU A 385 -23.71 -7.38 -35.79
CA GLU A 385 -23.54 -7.61 -37.22
C GLU A 385 -23.67 -9.11 -37.54
N TRP A 386 -23.08 -9.96 -36.70
CA TRP A 386 -23.24 -11.41 -36.80
C TRP A 386 -24.69 -11.87 -36.59
N VAL A 387 -25.41 -11.30 -35.61
CA VAL A 387 -26.82 -11.58 -35.34
C VAL A 387 -27.67 -11.20 -36.56
N ALA A 388 -27.49 -9.99 -37.09
CA ALA A 388 -28.25 -9.50 -38.24
C ALA A 388 -28.03 -10.36 -39.50
N ARG A 389 -26.78 -10.73 -39.79
CA ARG A 389 -26.43 -11.67 -40.88
C ARG A 389 -27.07 -13.03 -40.71
N THR A 390 -27.05 -13.58 -39.50
CA THR A 390 -27.55 -14.93 -39.21
C THR A 390 -29.07 -14.97 -39.23
N ALA A 391 -29.72 -13.96 -38.63
CA ALA A 391 -31.16 -13.77 -38.67
C ALA A 391 -31.69 -13.63 -40.10
N SER A 392 -31.02 -12.82 -40.93
CA SER A 392 -31.41 -12.59 -42.33
C SER A 392 -31.31 -13.87 -43.18
N ARG A 393 -30.21 -14.63 -43.04
CA ARG A 393 -30.04 -15.93 -43.70
C ARG A 393 -31.12 -16.93 -43.28
N GLN A 394 -31.42 -17.02 -41.99
CA GLN A 394 -32.45 -17.91 -41.47
C GLN A 394 -33.83 -17.55 -42.01
N LEU A 395 -34.15 -16.26 -42.01
CA LEU A 395 -35.41 -15.73 -42.52
C LEU A 395 -35.59 -16.04 -44.01
N GLN A 396 -34.55 -15.86 -44.83
CA GLN A 396 -34.59 -16.20 -46.25
C GLN A 396 -34.85 -17.69 -46.45
N ALA A 397 -34.17 -18.56 -45.69
CA ALA A 397 -34.37 -20.01 -45.75
C ALA A 397 -35.80 -20.42 -45.35
N TRP A 398 -36.40 -19.76 -44.36
CA TRP A 398 -37.80 -19.98 -44.00
C TRP A 398 -38.76 -19.49 -45.08
N ASN A 399 -38.56 -18.28 -45.60
CA ASN A 399 -39.45 -17.71 -46.62
C ASN A 399 -39.42 -18.50 -47.94
N GLN A 400 -38.34 -19.20 -48.25
CA GLN A 400 -38.29 -20.13 -49.40
C GLN A 400 -39.14 -21.40 -49.20
N ARG A 401 -39.38 -21.81 -47.95
CA ARG A 401 -40.09 -23.05 -47.59
C ARG A 401 -41.53 -22.82 -47.18
N LEU A 402 -41.86 -21.62 -46.71
CA LEU A 402 -43.17 -21.27 -46.19
C LEU A 402 -44.03 -20.60 -47.26
N ARG A 403 -45.34 -20.87 -47.22
CA ARG A 403 -46.33 -20.29 -48.15
C ARG A 403 -46.61 -18.81 -47.90
N HIS A 404 -46.31 -18.33 -46.69
CA HIS A 404 -46.48 -16.94 -46.28
C HIS A 404 -45.17 -16.41 -45.70
N PRO A 405 -44.78 -15.17 -46.06
CA PRO A 405 -43.55 -14.58 -45.54
C PRO A 405 -43.69 -14.33 -44.03
N LEU A 406 -42.69 -14.76 -43.27
CA LEU A 406 -42.59 -14.45 -41.84
C LEU A 406 -41.86 -13.13 -41.63
N ALA A 407 -42.17 -12.47 -40.51
CA ALA A 407 -41.37 -11.37 -39.99
C ALA A 407 -40.43 -11.87 -38.88
N LEU A 408 -39.15 -11.53 -38.94
CA LEU A 408 -38.20 -11.81 -37.86
C LEU A 408 -37.84 -10.51 -37.12
N ALA A 409 -38.01 -10.52 -35.80
CA ALA A 409 -37.62 -9.41 -34.94
C ALA A 409 -36.22 -9.62 -34.36
N VAL A 410 -35.40 -8.57 -34.37
CA VAL A 410 -34.04 -8.56 -33.82
C VAL A 410 -33.92 -7.38 -32.85
N ASN A 411 -33.34 -7.63 -31.68
CA ASN A 411 -33.07 -6.61 -30.69
C ASN A 411 -31.73 -5.92 -30.96
N LEU A 412 -31.69 -4.60 -30.79
CA LEU A 412 -30.49 -3.78 -30.87
C LEU A 412 -30.22 -3.13 -29.52
N SER A 413 -28.94 -3.03 -29.14
CA SER A 413 -28.49 -2.25 -28.00
C SER A 413 -28.48 -0.75 -28.29
N GLY A 414 -28.45 0.08 -27.22
CA GLY A 414 -28.34 1.53 -27.35
C GLY A 414 -27.08 1.97 -28.11
N ARG A 415 -25.94 1.33 -27.84
CA ARG A 415 -24.67 1.61 -28.55
C ARG A 415 -24.71 1.27 -30.04
N GLN A 416 -25.47 0.24 -30.43
CA GLN A 416 -25.66 -0.07 -31.85
C GLN A 416 -26.52 0.98 -32.54
N PHE A 417 -27.51 1.53 -31.83
CA PHE A 417 -28.39 2.58 -32.35
C PHE A 417 -27.66 3.90 -32.60
N GLU A 418 -26.62 4.19 -31.80
CA GLU A 418 -25.77 5.38 -31.94
C GLU A 418 -24.70 5.23 -33.04
N SER A 419 -24.50 4.03 -33.60
CA SER A 419 -23.49 3.80 -34.64
C SER A 419 -23.91 4.37 -35.99
N GLU A 420 -23.10 5.26 -36.56
CA GLU A 420 -23.28 5.84 -37.90
C GLU A 420 -23.29 4.77 -39.01
N GLN A 421 -22.70 3.59 -38.77
CA GLN A 421 -22.60 2.51 -39.74
C GLN A 421 -23.81 1.55 -39.73
N LEU A 422 -24.73 1.68 -38.75
CA LEU A 422 -25.86 0.76 -38.60
C LEU A 422 -26.75 0.73 -39.85
N VAL A 423 -27.07 1.89 -40.43
CA VAL A 423 -27.91 2.01 -41.62
C VAL A 423 -27.25 1.37 -42.84
N GLN A 424 -25.93 1.55 -42.99
CA GLN A 424 -25.16 0.98 -44.09
C GLN A 424 -25.06 -0.55 -43.98
N GLN A 425 -24.83 -1.06 -42.76
CA GLN A 425 -24.77 -2.50 -42.49
C GLN A 425 -26.12 -3.18 -42.72
N LEU A 426 -27.23 -2.56 -42.31
CA LEU A 426 -28.59 -3.09 -42.58
C LEU A 426 -28.93 -3.05 -44.08
N ALA A 427 -28.51 -2.02 -44.79
CA ALA A 427 -28.71 -1.91 -46.24
C ALA A 427 -27.91 -2.98 -47.02
N ALA A 428 -26.68 -3.28 -46.59
CA ALA A 428 -25.83 -4.30 -47.21
C ALA A 428 -26.38 -5.73 -47.09
N LEU A 429 -27.31 -5.98 -46.14
CA LEU A 429 -28.00 -7.27 -45.97
C LEU A 429 -29.17 -7.48 -46.95
N GLY A 430 -29.33 -6.61 -47.95
CA GLY A 430 -30.36 -6.73 -48.99
C GLY A 430 -31.70 -6.09 -48.62
N GLN A 431 -31.71 -5.17 -47.67
CA GLN A 431 -32.87 -4.32 -47.36
C GLN A 431 -32.70 -2.99 -48.12
N PRO A 432 -33.71 -2.48 -48.85
CA PRO A 432 -33.60 -1.21 -49.57
C PRO A 432 -33.27 -0.03 -48.61
N PRO A 433 -32.57 1.01 -49.07
CA PRO A 433 -32.03 2.06 -48.22
C PRO A 433 -33.13 2.83 -47.48
N LEU A 434 -32.95 2.96 -46.16
CA LEU A 434 -33.83 3.64 -45.23
C LEU A 434 -33.82 5.15 -45.51
N CYS A 435 -34.88 5.67 -46.15
CA CYS A 435 -35.09 7.10 -46.36
C CYS A 435 -35.90 7.71 -45.20
N SER A 436 -35.63 8.98 -44.88
CA SER A 436 -35.89 9.71 -43.62
C SER A 436 -37.35 9.99 -43.22
N SER A 437 -38.35 9.30 -43.76
CA SER A 437 -39.78 9.54 -43.46
C SER A 437 -40.52 8.32 -42.88
N TRP A 438 -39.81 7.45 -42.17
CA TRP A 438 -40.23 6.05 -41.90
C TRP A 438 -41.21 5.82 -40.73
N TRP A 439 -41.67 6.85 -40.02
CA TRP A 439 -42.50 6.65 -38.82
C TRP A 439 -43.97 6.25 -39.09
N ALA A 440 -44.46 6.34 -40.33
CA ALA A 440 -45.90 6.21 -40.61
C ALA A 440 -46.39 4.86 -41.18
N ARG A 441 -45.54 3.90 -41.58
CA ARG A 441 -46.01 2.61 -42.16
C ARG A 441 -45.10 1.42 -41.81
N ALA A 442 -45.17 0.95 -40.57
CA ALA A 442 -44.40 -0.19 -40.06
C ALA A 442 -45.00 -1.59 -40.37
N CYS A 443 -45.50 -1.85 -41.59
CA CYS A 443 -46.17 -3.14 -41.91
C CYS A 443 -45.65 -3.91 -43.13
N ALA A 444 -44.50 -3.57 -43.74
CA ALA A 444 -44.10 -4.22 -44.99
C ALA A 444 -42.60 -4.53 -45.16
N LEU A 445 -41.84 -4.73 -44.07
CA LEU A 445 -40.49 -5.32 -44.16
C LEU A 445 -40.44 -6.70 -43.48
N PRO A 446 -39.75 -7.68 -44.08
CA PRO A 446 -39.65 -9.04 -43.53
C PRO A 446 -38.72 -9.11 -42.29
N LEU A 447 -37.93 -8.06 -42.01
CA LEU A 447 -37.18 -7.92 -40.76
C LEU A 447 -37.75 -6.71 -39.99
N THR A 448 -38.27 -6.93 -38.78
CA THR A 448 -38.83 -5.86 -37.94
C THR A 448 -37.86 -5.58 -36.79
N ILE A 449 -37.17 -4.44 -36.83
CA ILE A 449 -36.28 -4.05 -35.72
C ILE A 449 -37.14 -3.50 -34.59
N SER A 450 -37.04 -4.08 -33.40
CA SER A 450 -37.69 -3.55 -32.19
C SER A 450 -36.64 -3.10 -31.19
N ALA A 451 -36.65 -1.83 -30.82
CA ALA A 451 -35.90 -1.33 -29.68
C ALA A 451 -36.73 -1.56 -28.41
N ARG A 452 -36.23 -2.38 -27.48
CA ARG A 452 -36.72 -2.40 -26.10
C ARG A 452 -35.63 -1.85 -25.22
N ALA A 453 -35.89 -0.70 -24.60
CA ALA A 453 -35.15 -0.29 -23.42
C ALA A 453 -35.45 -1.30 -22.32
N THR A 454 -34.45 -2.04 -21.88
CA THR A 454 -34.51 -2.80 -20.63
C THR A 454 -34.74 -1.80 -19.49
N PRO A 455 -35.81 -1.94 -18.68
CA PRO A 455 -35.94 -1.12 -17.49
C PRO A 455 -34.75 -1.44 -16.57
N ARG A 456 -34.01 -0.38 -16.20
CA ARG A 456 -32.84 -0.43 -15.32
C ARG A 456 -33.18 -0.94 -13.93
#